data_AF-A0A9D6J340-F1
#
_entry.id   AF-A0A9D6J340-F1
#
_cell.length_a   1.000
_cell.length_b   1.000
_cell.length_c   1.000
_cell.angle_alpha   90.00
_cell.angle_beta   90.00
_cell.angle_gamma   90.00
#
_symmetry.space_group_name_H-M   'P 1'
#
loop_
_entity.id
_entity.type
_entity.pdbx_description
1 polymer ?
#
loop_
_entity_poly.entity_id
_entity_poly.type
_entity_poly.pdbx_seq_one_letter_code
_entity_poly.pdbx_strand_id
1 'polypeptide(L)'
;MFFTLSKVLWFVADPGNLLLTALVVGVALLATRWRRGGQRLLAVVALAAVFVAVVPAGRWLVGVLEDRFPAIDEPPARVDGIVVL
;
A
#
# COMPACT_ATOMS: atom_id res chain seq x y z
N MET A 1 2.95 5.39 26.42
CA MET A 1 3.42 4.10 25.84
C MET A 1 2.57 3.65 24.65
N PHE A 2 1.24 3.72 24.71
CA PHE A 2 0.34 3.32 23.61
C PHE A 2 0.61 4.01 22.26
N PHE A 3 0.80 5.35 22.26
CA PHE A 3 1.05 6.11 21.03
C PHE A 3 2.33 5.69 20.29
N THR A 4 3.41 5.44 21.03
CA THR A 4 4.70 5.00 20.46
C THR A 4 4.60 3.58 19.90
N LEU A 5 3.99 2.65 20.65
CA LEU A 5 3.73 1.27 20.20
C LEU A 5 2.83 1.23 18.96
N SER A 6 1.79 2.07 18.94
CA SER A 6 0.87 2.17 17.81
C SER A 6 1.59 2.66 16.56
N LYS A 7 2.49 3.66 16.65
CA LYS A 7 3.30 4.10 15.51
C LYS A 7 4.22 3.02 14.94
N VAL A 8 4.89 2.25 15.80
CA VAL A 8 5.81 1.20 15.35
C VAL A 8 5.05 0.02 14.75
N LEU A 9 3.93 -0.36 15.37
CA LEU A 9 3.04 -1.37 14.80
C LEU A 9 2.48 -0.90 13.46
N TRP A 10 2.12 0.38 13.34
CA TRP A 10 1.61 0.90 12.07
C TRP A 10 2.69 0.95 10.99
N PHE A 11 3.94 1.23 11.37
CA PHE A 11 5.05 1.16 10.44
C PHE A 11 5.18 -0.25 9.84
N VAL A 12 5.02 -1.31 10.63
CA VAL A 12 5.07 -2.68 10.10
C VAL A 12 3.79 -3.05 9.36
N ALA A 13 2.62 -2.60 9.86
CA ALA A 13 1.31 -2.97 9.32
C ALA A 13 0.91 -2.18 8.06
N ASP A 14 1.67 -1.15 7.68
CA ASP A 14 1.56 -0.57 6.34
C ASP A 14 1.69 -1.67 5.27
N PRO A 15 0.80 -1.73 4.25
CA PRO A 15 0.78 -2.82 3.28
C PRO A 15 2.12 -3.04 2.57
N GLY A 16 2.85 -1.96 2.28
CA GLY A 16 4.16 -2.03 1.63
C GLY A 16 5.23 -2.58 2.57
N ASN A 17 5.24 -2.10 3.82
CA ASN A 17 6.18 -2.59 4.82
C ASN A 17 5.87 -4.02 5.27
N LEU A 18 4.61 -4.46 5.29
CA LEU A 18 4.23 -5.85 5.50
C LEU A 18 4.82 -6.77 4.42
N LEU A 19 4.69 -6.39 3.14
CA LEU A 19 5.26 -7.15 2.03
C LEU A 19 6.79 -7.25 2.15
N LEU A 20 7.46 -6.14 2.47
CA LEU A 20 8.92 -6.11 2.64
C LEU A 20 9.39 -6.93 3.84
N THR A 21 8.73 -6.79 5.00
CA THR A 21 9.07 -7.56 6.20
C THR A 21 8.83 -9.05 5.98
N ALA A 22 7.72 -9.44 5.35
CA ALA A 22 7.45 -10.83 4.99
C ALA A 22 8.48 -11.41 4.00
N LEU A 23 8.96 -10.60 3.05
CA LEU A 23 10.04 -10.98 2.13
C LEU A 23 11.34 -11.27 2.89
N VAL A 24 11.77 -10.37 3.78
CA VAL A 24 12.99 -10.52 4.59
C VAL A 24 12.89 -11.77 5.47
N VAL A 25 11.76 -11.97 6.15
CA VAL A 25 11.51 -13.17 6.96
C VAL A 25 11.53 -14.43 6.09
N GLY A 26 10.91 -14.40 4.91
CA GLY A 26 10.92 -15.51 3.96
C GLY A 26 12.32 -15.92 3.52
N VAL A 27 13.17 -14.95 3.19
CA VAL A 27 14.57 -15.18 2.81
C VAL A 27 15.36 -15.73 4.00
N ALA A 28 15.21 -15.16 5.19
CA ALA A 28 15.88 -15.65 6.40
C ALA A 28 15.49 -17.11 6.74
N LEU A 29 14.22 -17.47 6.52
CA LEU A 29 13.72 -18.84 6.71
C LEU A 29 14.33 -19.84 5.73
N LEU A 30 14.78 -19.41 4.54
CA LEU A 30 15.47 -20.29 3.59
C LEU A 30 16.82 -20.79 4.11
N ALA A 31 17.50 -19.99 4.93
CA ALA A 31 18.77 -20.34 5.58
C ALA A 31 18.59 -21.26 6.81
N THR A 32 17.34 -21.53 7.21
CA THR A 32 17.01 -22.31 8.42
C THR A 32 16.43 -23.69 8.04
N ARG A 33 16.27 -24.59 9.02
CA ARG A 33 15.53 -25.87 8.88
C ARG A 33 14.09 -25.75 8.34
N TRP A 34 13.54 -24.55 8.27
CA TRP A 34 12.19 -24.24 7.79
C TRP A 34 12.13 -23.77 6.33
N ARG A 35 13.12 -24.16 5.51
CA ARG A 35 13.20 -23.80 4.09
C ARG A 35 11.90 -23.98 3.30
N ARG A 36 11.13 -25.05 3.54
CA ARG A 36 9.82 -25.28 2.89
C ARG A 36 8.78 -24.21 3.28
N GLY A 37 8.80 -23.77 4.53
CA GLY A 37 7.96 -22.66 5.02
C GLY A 37 8.37 -21.32 4.40
N GLY A 38 9.67 -21.05 4.36
CA GLY A 38 10.22 -19.86 3.69
C GLY A 38 9.84 -19.80 2.21
N GLN A 39 9.96 -20.90 1.47
CA GLN A 39 9.55 -20.97 0.06
C GLN A 39 8.07 -20.68 -0.16
N ARG A 40 7.18 -21.25 0.67
CA ARG A 40 5.74 -20.98 0.59
C ARG A 40 5.43 -19.52 0.90
N LEU A 41 6.05 -18.97 1.94
CA LEU A 41 5.89 -17.57 2.30
C LEU A 41 6.32 -16.65 1.16
N LEU A 42 7.50 -16.90 0.58
CA LEU A 42 8.01 -16.14 -0.55
C LEU A 42 7.11 -16.24 -1.79
N ALA A 43 6.54 -17.42 -2.07
CA ALA A 43 5.59 -17.59 -3.16
C ALA A 43 4.33 -16.75 -2.97
N VAL A 44 3.76 -16.76 -1.75
CA VAL A 44 2.59 -15.93 -1.41
C VAL A 44 2.93 -14.44 -1.51
N VAL A 45 4.08 -14.02 -0.97
CA VAL A 45 4.56 -12.63 -1.05
C VAL A 45 4.74 -12.19 -2.50
N ALA A 46 5.32 -13.05 -3.35
CA ALA A 46 5.49 -12.74 -4.77
C ALA A 46 4.16 -12.58 -5.50
N LEU A 47 3.19 -13.49 -5.25
CA LEU A 47 1.85 -13.38 -5.84
C LEU A 47 1.13 -12.11 -5.38
N ALA A 48 1.20 -11.80 -4.08
CA ALA A 48 0.62 -10.58 -3.52
C ALA A 48 1.28 -9.32 -4.12
N ALA A 49 2.61 -9.31 -4.25
CA ALA A 49 3.34 -8.21 -4.87
C ALA A 49 2.94 -7.99 -6.34
N VAL A 50 2.82 -9.07 -7.12
CA VAL A 50 2.34 -8.99 -8.50
C VAL A 50 0.91 -8.47 -8.55
N PHE A 51 0.03 -8.97 -7.67
CA PHE A 51 -1.35 -8.50 -7.61
C PHE A 51 -1.43 -7.00 -7.32
N VAL A 52 -0.69 -6.50 -6.32
CA VAL A 52 -0.66 -5.07 -5.98
C VAL A 52 -0.02 -4.22 -7.09
N ALA A 53 0.98 -4.75 -7.80
CA ALA A 53 1.63 -4.04 -8.90
C ALA A 53 0.73 -3.95 -10.16
N VAL A 54 -0.08 -4.99 -10.42
CA VAL A 54 -0.94 -5.07 -11.60
C VAL A 54 -2.29 -4.38 -11.36
N VAL A 55 -2.86 -4.52 -10.16
CA VAL A 55 -4.16 -3.92 -9.83
C VAL A 55 -3.93 -2.48 -9.37
N PRO A 56 -4.37 -1.48 -10.14
CA PRO A 56 -4.15 -0.08 -9.81
C PRO A 56 -5.20 0.40 -8.80
N ALA A 57 -5.32 -0.28 -7.66
CA ALA A 57 -6.34 -0.04 -6.64
C ALA A 57 -6.35 1.43 -6.19
N GLY A 58 -5.18 2.05 -6.05
CA GLY A 58 -5.05 3.48 -5.72
C GLY A 58 -5.69 4.38 -6.77
N ARG A 59 -5.47 4.12 -8.07
CA ARG A 59 -6.07 4.92 -9.15
C ARG A 59 -7.57 4.77 -9.21
N TRP A 60 -8.08 3.55 -8.99
CA TRP A 60 -9.52 3.30 -8.94
C TRP A 60 -10.17 4.02 -7.76
N LEU A 61 -9.53 4.00 -6.60
CA LEU A 61 -10.03 4.69 -5.42
C LEU A 61 -10.08 6.21 -5.63
N VAL A 62 -9.04 6.76 -6.26
CA VAL A 62 -8.98 8.19 -6.61
C VAL A 62 -10.05 8.54 -7.65
N GLY A 63 -10.23 7.74 -8.70
CA GLY A 63 -11.28 7.94 -9.70
C GLY A 63 -12.68 7.96 -9.08
N VAL A 64 -12.98 7.05 -8.15
CA VAL A 64 -14.26 7.05 -7.41
C VAL A 64 -14.46 8.32 -6.59
N LEU A 65 -13.38 8.91 -6.06
CA LEU A 65 -13.46 10.17 -5.33
C LEU A 65 -13.64 11.36 -6.28
N GLU A 66 -12.94 11.37 -7.41
CA GLU A 66 -13.01 12.42 -8.43
C GLU A 66 -14.37 12.47 -9.12
N ASP A 67 -14.93 11.32 -9.51
CA ASP A 67 -16.24 11.19 -10.17
C ASP A 67 -17.41 11.67 -9.30
N ARG A 68 -17.19 11.87 -7.99
CA ARG A 68 -18.20 12.44 -7.09
C ARG A 68 -18.31 13.95 -7.20
N PHE A 69 -17.30 14.62 -7.74
CA PHE A 69 -17.31 16.05 -7.92
C PHE A 69 -17.67 16.35 -9.38
N PRO A 70 -18.74 17.12 -9.65
CA PRO A 70 -19.04 17.53 -11.01
C PRO A 70 -17.87 18.34 -11.58
N ALA A 71 -17.50 18.06 -12.83
CA ALA A 71 -16.50 18.84 -13.52
C ALA A 71 -16.96 20.31 -13.58
N ILE A 72 -16.05 21.23 -13.26
CA ILE A 72 -16.31 22.67 -13.40
C ILE A 72 -16.07 23.02 -14.87
N ASP A 73 -17.13 23.03 -15.67
CA ASP A 73 -17.07 23.35 -17.11
C ASP A 73 -16.87 24.86 -17.36
N GLU A 74 -17.35 25.71 -16.45
CA GLU A 74 -17.09 27.16 -16.47
C GLU A 74 -16.46 27.58 -15.15
N PRO A 75 -15.18 28.03 -15.15
CA PRO A 75 -14.56 28.56 -13.95
C PRO A 75 -15.28 29.86 -13.53
N PRO A 76 -15.48 30.09 -12.22
CA PRO A 76 -16.10 31.32 -11.75
C PRO A 76 -15.28 32.54 -12.20
N ALA A 77 -15.97 33.63 -12.54
CA ALA A 77 -15.37 34.86 -13.08
C ALA A 77 -14.27 35.47 -12.19
N ARG A 78 -14.20 35.06 -10.92
CA ARG A 78 -13.10 35.33 -10.00
C ARG A 78 -12.77 34.07 -9.22
N VAL A 79 -11.48 33.75 -9.13
CA VAL A 79 -10.93 32.66 -8.32
C VAL A 79 -10.10 33.31 -7.22
N ASP A 80 -10.53 33.15 -5.97
CA ASP A 80 -9.87 33.74 -4.80
C ASP A 80 -8.68 32.89 -4.30
N GLY A 81 -8.57 31.63 -4.74
CA GLY A 81 -7.45 30.75 -4.42
C GLY A 81 -7.62 29.34 -4.99
N ILE A 82 -6.51 28.63 -5.18
CA ILE A 82 -6.46 27.24 -5.63
C ILE A 82 -5.77 26.42 -4.53
N VAL A 83 -6.42 25.33 -4.11
CA VAL A 83 -5.82 24.33 -3.22
C VAL A 83 -5.41 23.14 -4.07
N VAL A 84 -4.11 22.87 -4.13
CA VAL A 84 -3.56 21.67 -4.78
C VAL A 84 -3.26 20.64 -3.71
N LEU A 85 -3.74 19.42 -3.93
CA LEU A 85 -3.64 18.27 -3.02
C LEU A 85 -2.38 17.45 -3.29
#